data_AF-A0A1I3Q5G8-F1
#
_entry.id   AF-A0A1I3Q5G8-F1
#
_cell.length_a   1.000
_cell.length_b   1.000
_cell.length_c   1.000
_cell.angle_alpha   90.00
_cell.angle_beta   90.00
_cell.angle_gamma   90.00
#
_symmetry.space_group_name_H-M   'P 1'
#
loop_
_entity.id
_entity.type
_entity.pdbx_description
1 polymer ?
#
loop_
_entity_poly.entity_id
_entity_poly.type
_entity_poly.pdbx_seq_one_letter_code
_entity_poly.pdbx_strand_id
1 'polypeptide(L)'
;MRAGKGTDEMEEQAGTSFLGLVVDAVVSLVVNLGLGFWHIIYALTHPGLWLDWSDKESLLRFVYYGGSKELLFVFLDVVIVLSVIGFVHRPFLWALVRGLEKIANTTGRVAAWFGLLMVLQQIIVVFLQSIFRQGEISISPFGGGFTESVGWFSESLKFENALVVALCVSYAFVQGSHVRVDLIYAGVKHRTKRAIDMFGSLFFMLPVALLTWMYAWFFLWRHLITPKVSASDALDRMLMKARIVKWNVETVSFSANGFNGYFLFKILMLCFLSLVILQALAFFYRSFLEFVEGEESAGKYLDKDTLGEGEETFEGTY
;
A
#
# COMPACT_ATOMS: atom_id res chain seq x y z
N MET A 1 -34.97 -45.58 7.62
CA MET A 1 -35.40 -44.63 8.67
C MET A 1 -34.25 -43.65 8.99
N ARG A 2 -33.79 -42.87 7.99
CA ARG A 2 -32.69 -41.90 8.13
C ARG A 2 -32.82 -40.79 7.07
N ALA A 3 -34.02 -40.26 6.92
CA ALA A 3 -34.39 -39.20 5.98
C ALA A 3 -34.90 -37.97 6.75
N GLY A 4 -34.11 -37.46 7.69
CA GLY A 4 -34.51 -36.35 8.56
C GLY A 4 -33.32 -35.65 9.21
N LYS A 5 -32.19 -35.53 8.51
CA LYS A 5 -31.03 -34.75 8.99
C LYS A 5 -30.51 -33.73 7.96
N GLY A 6 -30.96 -33.80 6.71
CA GLY A 6 -30.60 -32.84 5.67
C GLY A 6 -31.63 -31.72 5.47
N THR A 7 -32.82 -31.84 6.05
CA THR A 7 -33.87 -30.81 6.02
C THR A 7 -33.66 -29.77 7.12
N ASP A 8 -33.18 -30.20 8.30
CA ASP A 8 -33.00 -29.32 9.46
C ASP A 8 -31.87 -28.29 9.25
N GLU A 9 -30.79 -28.67 8.54
CA GLU A 9 -29.69 -27.74 8.21
C GLU A 9 -30.06 -26.74 7.09
N MET A 10 -31.04 -27.07 6.24
CA MET A 10 -31.54 -26.16 5.19
C MET A 10 -32.66 -25.25 5.69
N GLU A 11 -33.40 -25.63 6.74
CA GLU A 11 -34.41 -24.78 7.38
C GLU A 11 -33.82 -23.77 8.37
N GLU A 12 -32.66 -24.02 8.97
CA GLU A 12 -32.03 -23.09 9.92
C GLU A 12 -31.43 -21.83 9.25
N GLN A 13 -31.26 -21.84 7.92
CA GLN A 13 -30.85 -20.65 7.15
C GLN A 13 -32.01 -19.75 6.72
N ALA A 14 -33.26 -20.17 6.94
CA ALA A 14 -34.46 -19.45 6.50
C ALA A 14 -35.06 -18.62 7.65
N GLY A 15 -34.34 -17.61 8.15
CA GLY A 15 -34.91 -16.75 9.19
C GLY A 15 -34.04 -15.66 9.81
N THR A 16 -32.85 -15.33 9.29
CA THR A 16 -32.10 -14.21 9.84
C THR A 16 -32.76 -12.90 9.39
N SER A 17 -33.58 -12.32 10.27
CA SER A 17 -34.09 -10.95 10.11
C SER A 17 -32.92 -10.02 9.74
N PHE A 18 -33.15 -8.99 8.92
CA PHE A 18 -32.14 -7.97 8.61
C PHE A 18 -31.48 -7.43 9.89
N LEU A 19 -32.26 -7.27 10.96
CA LEU A 19 -31.74 -6.88 12.27
C LEU A 19 -30.79 -7.92 12.87
N GLY A 20 -31.08 -9.22 12.70
CA GLY A 20 -30.18 -10.30 13.11
C GLY A 20 -28.85 -10.25 12.37
N LEU A 21 -28.86 -10.04 11.05
CA LEU A 21 -27.63 -9.89 10.26
C LEU A 21 -26.80 -8.66 10.68
N VAL A 22 -27.47 -7.54 10.99
CA VAL A 22 -26.80 -6.33 11.48
C VAL A 22 -26.19 -6.58 12.86
N VAL A 23 -26.94 -7.21 13.77
CA VAL A 23 -26.44 -7.56 15.10
C VAL A 23 -25.24 -8.49 15.01
N ASP A 24 -25.31 -9.54 14.19
CA ASP A 24 -24.20 -10.49 13.99
C ASP A 24 -22.96 -9.80 13.41
N ALA A 25 -23.15 -8.89 12.46
CA ALA A 25 -22.05 -8.10 11.89
C ALA A 25 -21.40 -7.19 12.94
N VAL A 26 -22.19 -6.52 13.78
CA VAL A 26 -21.69 -5.65 14.85
C VAL A 26 -20.95 -6.47 15.92
N VAL A 27 -21.53 -7.60 16.35
CA VAL A 27 -20.89 -8.51 17.32
C VAL A 27 -19.57 -9.02 16.75
N SER A 28 -19.56 -9.48 15.50
CA SER A 28 -18.35 -9.93 14.81
C SER A 28 -17.29 -8.82 14.78
N LEU A 29 -17.66 -7.58 14.44
CA LEU A 29 -16.74 -6.46 14.41
C LEU A 29 -16.12 -6.20 15.80
N VAL A 30 -16.93 -6.17 16.85
CA VAL A 30 -16.44 -5.96 18.24
C VAL A 30 -15.52 -7.09 18.70
N VAL A 31 -15.89 -8.34 18.41
CA VAL A 31 -15.07 -9.51 18.76
C VAL A 31 -13.74 -9.47 18.03
N ASN A 32 -13.72 -9.19 16.73
CA ASN A 32 -12.48 -9.14 15.96
C ASN A 32 -11.58 -7.97 16.37
N LEU A 33 -12.14 -6.81 16.74
CA LEU A 33 -11.37 -5.71 17.35
C LEU A 33 -10.75 -6.14 18.68
N GLY A 34 -11.50 -6.80 19.56
CA GLY A 34 -10.94 -7.34 20.81
C GLY A 34 -9.80 -8.34 20.58
N LEU A 35 -9.94 -9.20 19.56
CA LEU A 35 -8.91 -10.17 19.16
C LEU A 35 -7.70 -9.52 18.50
N GLY A 36 -7.86 -8.38 17.80
CA GLY A 36 -6.73 -7.68 17.17
C GLY A 36 -5.70 -7.22 18.19
N PHE A 37 -6.12 -6.67 19.34
CA PHE A 37 -5.23 -6.38 20.47
C PHE A 37 -4.47 -7.61 20.97
N TRP A 38 -5.15 -8.76 21.07
CA TRP A 38 -4.51 -10.01 21.43
C TRP A 38 -3.47 -10.43 20.38
N HIS A 39 -3.80 -10.32 19.09
CA HIS A 39 -2.87 -10.62 17.99
C HIS A 39 -1.63 -9.72 18.00
N ILE A 40 -1.74 -8.44 18.38
CA ILE A 40 -0.59 -7.55 18.58
C ILE A 40 0.34 -8.13 19.66
N ILE A 41 -0.20 -8.44 20.83
CA ILE A 41 0.58 -8.97 21.96
C ILE A 41 1.19 -10.33 21.58
N TYR A 42 0.42 -11.20 20.94
CA TYR A 42 0.88 -12.51 20.51
C TYR A 42 2.02 -12.43 19.49
N ALA A 43 1.90 -11.56 18.49
CA ALA A 43 2.93 -11.35 17.48
C ALA A 43 4.24 -10.82 18.10
N LEU A 44 4.16 -9.90 19.07
CA LEU A 44 5.32 -9.34 19.76
C LEU A 44 6.00 -10.33 20.71
N THR A 45 5.24 -11.20 21.36
CA THR A 45 5.76 -12.18 22.33
C THR A 45 6.32 -13.44 21.66
N HIS A 46 5.86 -13.77 20.44
CA HIS A 46 6.26 -14.97 19.71
C HIS A 46 6.83 -14.67 18.31
N PRO A 47 7.92 -13.89 18.21
CA PRO A 47 8.53 -13.52 16.92
C PRO A 47 8.97 -14.74 16.10
N GLY A 48 9.46 -15.79 16.76
CA GLY A 48 9.94 -17.00 16.09
C GLY A 48 8.89 -17.73 15.25
N LEU A 49 7.59 -17.56 15.55
CA LEU A 49 6.51 -18.23 14.83
C LEU A 49 6.22 -17.65 13.43
N TRP A 50 6.78 -16.49 13.11
CA TRP A 50 6.53 -15.78 11.86
C TRP A 50 7.77 -15.10 11.24
N LEU A 51 8.84 -14.88 12.01
CA LEU A 51 10.11 -14.33 11.51
C LEU A 51 11.13 -15.40 11.10
N ASP A 52 11.05 -16.63 11.62
CA ASP A 52 11.99 -17.68 11.22
C ASP A 52 11.58 -18.29 9.88
N TRP A 53 12.05 -17.70 8.77
CA TRP A 53 11.75 -18.19 7.42
C TRP A 53 12.57 -19.41 7.01
N SER A 54 13.46 -19.90 7.89
CA SER A 54 14.09 -21.21 7.73
C SER A 54 13.05 -22.31 7.93
N ASP A 55 12.10 -22.08 8.83
CA ASP A 55 10.93 -22.92 9.01
C ASP A 55 9.83 -22.57 7.99
N LYS A 56 9.43 -23.59 7.22
CA LYS A 56 8.41 -23.47 6.17
C LYS A 56 7.03 -23.22 6.74
N GLU A 57 6.73 -23.69 7.95
CA GLU A 57 5.46 -23.40 8.61
C GLU A 57 5.38 -21.92 9.01
N SER A 58 6.45 -21.41 9.63
CA SER A 58 6.57 -20.00 10.00
C SER A 58 6.52 -19.07 8.78
N LEU A 59 7.17 -19.45 7.66
CA LEU A 59 7.03 -18.74 6.39
C LEU A 59 5.56 -18.67 5.93
N LEU A 60 4.83 -19.79 5.91
CA LEU A 60 3.43 -19.77 5.45
C LEU A 60 2.47 -19.09 6.43
N ARG A 61 2.77 -19.09 7.73
CA ARG A 61 2.06 -18.24 8.70
C ARG A 61 2.25 -16.77 8.37
N PHE A 62 3.48 -16.34 8.07
CA PHE A 62 3.76 -14.97 7.64
C PHE A 62 2.97 -14.60 6.37
N VAL A 63 2.99 -15.48 5.36
CA VAL A 63 2.24 -15.29 4.12
C VAL A 63 0.73 -15.21 4.37
N TYR A 64 0.17 -16.08 5.22
CA TYR A 64 -1.24 -16.03 5.58
C TYR A 64 -1.58 -14.71 6.26
N TYR A 65 -0.86 -14.37 7.34
CA TYR A 65 -1.19 -13.21 8.17
C TYR A 65 -1.08 -11.88 7.41
N GLY A 66 -0.10 -11.73 6.51
CA GLY A 66 0.12 -10.47 5.79
C GLY A 66 -1.02 -9.98 4.89
N GLY A 67 -1.96 -10.85 4.51
CA GLY A 67 -3.17 -10.50 3.75
C GLY A 67 -4.47 -10.91 4.46
N SER A 68 -4.39 -11.25 5.74
CA SER A 68 -5.48 -11.83 6.52
C SER A 68 -6.43 -10.78 7.13
N LYS A 69 -7.59 -11.25 7.61
CA LYS A 69 -8.51 -10.40 8.40
C LYS A 69 -7.90 -10.01 9.74
N GLU A 70 -7.07 -10.88 10.32
CA GLU A 70 -6.43 -10.68 11.61
C GLU A 70 -5.50 -9.46 11.56
N LEU A 71 -4.68 -9.36 10.51
CA LEU A 71 -3.84 -8.17 10.30
C LEU A 71 -4.66 -6.90 10.04
N LEU A 72 -5.77 -7.01 9.32
CA LEU A 72 -6.67 -5.88 9.09
C LEU A 72 -7.20 -5.32 10.41
N PHE A 73 -7.67 -6.16 11.33
CA PHE A 73 -8.15 -5.72 12.64
C PHE A 73 -7.01 -5.20 13.52
N VAL A 74 -5.83 -5.81 13.49
CA VAL A 74 -4.63 -5.27 14.15
C VAL A 74 -4.32 -3.86 13.67
N PHE A 75 -4.35 -3.63 12.35
CA PHE A 75 -4.13 -2.30 11.78
C PHE A 75 -5.21 -1.32 12.23
N LEU A 76 -6.49 -1.72 12.21
CA LEU A 76 -7.60 -0.89 12.66
C LEU A 76 -7.47 -0.54 14.15
N ASP A 77 -7.08 -1.48 15.01
CA ASP A 77 -6.86 -1.24 16.44
C ASP A 77 -5.75 -0.21 16.67
N VAL A 78 -4.63 -0.33 15.95
CA VAL A 78 -3.54 0.65 16.01
C VAL A 78 -4.04 2.03 15.57
N VAL A 79 -4.80 2.10 14.47
CA VAL A 79 -5.39 3.36 13.98
C VAL A 79 -6.37 3.95 14.99
N ILE A 80 -7.22 3.12 15.62
CA ILE A 80 -8.17 3.54 16.65
C ILE A 80 -7.42 4.08 17.88
N VAL A 81 -6.41 3.38 18.38
CA VAL A 81 -5.60 3.84 19.52
C VAL A 81 -4.94 5.18 19.20
N LEU A 82 -4.29 5.30 18.03
CA LEU A 82 -3.67 6.55 17.60
C LEU A 82 -4.69 7.68 17.44
N SER A 83 -5.88 7.38 16.91
CA SER A 83 -6.98 8.34 16.77
C SER A 83 -7.48 8.82 18.13
N VAL A 84 -7.72 7.91 19.08
CA VAL A 84 -8.18 8.25 20.44
C VAL A 84 -7.16 9.12 21.15
N ILE A 85 -5.88 8.76 21.11
CA ILE A 85 -4.79 9.58 21.68
C ILE A 85 -4.74 10.95 21.00
N GLY A 86 -4.86 11.00 19.67
CA GLY A 86 -4.84 12.23 18.89
C GLY A 86 -6.02 13.17 19.14
N PHE A 87 -7.22 12.63 19.34
CA PHE A 87 -8.42 13.42 19.64
C PHE A 87 -8.36 14.03 21.04
N VAL A 88 -7.73 13.36 22.00
CA VAL A 88 -7.49 13.89 23.35
C VAL A 88 -6.32 14.89 23.34
N HIS A 89 -5.23 14.59 22.62
CA HIS A 89 -4.02 15.40 22.57
C HIS A 89 -3.75 15.93 21.15
N ARG A 90 -4.30 17.10 20.83
CA ARG A 90 -4.12 17.78 19.53
C ARG A 90 -2.65 17.96 19.10
N PRO A 91 -1.70 18.33 19.99
CA PRO A 91 -0.30 18.45 19.59
C PRO A 91 0.30 17.12 19.10
N PHE A 92 -0.13 16.00 19.69
CA PHE A 92 0.26 14.67 19.22
C PHE A 92 -0.29 14.39 17.82
N LEU A 93 -1.56 14.74 17.55
CA LEU A 93 -2.15 14.54 16.23
C LEU A 93 -1.46 15.40 15.15
N TRP A 94 -1.10 16.65 15.46
CA TRP A 94 -0.27 17.47 14.56
C TRP A 94 1.12 16.87 14.34
N ALA A 95 1.74 16.28 15.36
CA ALA A 95 3.01 15.58 15.22
C ALA A 95 2.87 14.33 14.33
N LEU A 96 1.78 13.57 14.48
CA LEU A 96 1.48 12.41 13.65
C LEU A 96 1.31 12.80 12.18
N VAL A 97 0.50 13.82 11.87
CA VAL A 97 0.31 14.34 10.51
C VAL A 97 1.64 14.76 9.88
N ARG A 98 2.45 15.55 10.60
CA ARG A 98 3.78 15.96 10.12
C ARG A 98 4.70 14.77 9.90
N GLY A 99 4.64 13.75 10.75
CA GLY A 99 5.42 12.52 10.59
C GLY A 99 5.04 11.76 9.32
N LEU A 100 3.74 11.57 9.08
CA LEU A 100 3.22 10.88 7.89
C LEU A 100 3.56 11.63 6.60
N GLU A 101 3.41 12.95 6.60
CA GLU A 101 3.74 13.78 5.43
C GLU A 101 5.23 13.88 5.17
N LYS A 102 6.05 13.88 6.23
CA LYS A 102 7.50 13.79 6.08
C LYS A 102 7.89 12.48 5.41
N ILE A 103 7.24 11.36 5.75
CA ILE A 103 7.46 10.08 5.05
C ILE A 103 7.10 10.22 3.58
N ALA A 104 5.93 10.80 3.25
CA ALA A 104 5.50 11.01 1.88
C ALA A 104 6.48 11.90 1.09
N ASN A 105 6.85 13.06 1.64
CA ASN A 105 7.77 14.01 1.01
C ASN A 105 9.18 13.45 0.86
N THR A 106 9.72 12.79 1.88
CA THR A 106 11.06 12.19 1.81
C THR A 106 11.07 11.07 0.77
N THR A 107 10.06 10.20 0.78
CA THR A 107 9.97 9.09 -0.18
C THR A 107 9.84 9.62 -1.61
N GLY A 108 9.00 10.62 -1.86
CA GLY A 108 8.84 11.24 -3.18
C GLY A 108 10.11 11.95 -3.67
N ARG A 109 10.75 12.76 -2.82
CA ARG A 109 12.00 13.46 -3.17
C ARG A 109 13.14 12.49 -3.47
N VAL A 110 13.25 11.38 -2.74
CA VAL A 110 14.22 10.31 -3.04
C VAL A 110 13.84 9.59 -4.34
N ALA A 111 12.56 9.27 -4.53
CA ALA A 111 12.07 8.57 -5.72
C ALA A 111 12.21 9.41 -7.01
N ALA A 112 12.13 10.75 -6.92
CA ALA A 112 12.28 11.65 -8.05
C ALA A 112 13.64 11.52 -8.76
N TRP A 113 14.71 11.15 -8.04
CA TRP A 113 16.02 10.88 -8.61
C TRP A 113 16.02 9.71 -9.60
N PHE A 114 15.14 8.73 -9.42
CA PHE A 114 14.97 7.65 -10.40
C PHE A 114 14.40 8.14 -11.72
N GLY A 115 13.65 9.26 -11.72
CA GLY A 115 13.23 9.91 -12.96
C GLY A 115 14.41 10.45 -13.77
N LEU A 116 15.37 11.08 -13.10
CA LEU A 116 16.62 11.52 -13.73
C LEU A 116 17.44 10.33 -14.25
N LEU A 117 17.59 9.29 -13.43
CA LEU A 117 18.29 8.06 -13.80
C LEU A 117 17.66 7.42 -15.05
N MET A 118 16.33 7.33 -15.08
CA MET A 118 15.58 6.79 -16.21
C MET A 118 15.82 7.55 -17.51
N VAL A 119 15.86 8.89 -17.47
CA VAL A 119 16.17 9.71 -18.65
C VAL A 119 17.60 9.49 -19.11
N LEU A 120 18.57 9.48 -18.21
CA LEU A 120 19.98 9.22 -18.56
C LEU A 120 20.16 7.82 -19.16
N GLN A 121 19.55 6.81 -18.57
CA GLN A 121 19.56 5.44 -19.08
C GLN A 121 18.89 5.35 -20.46
N GLN A 122 17.73 6.01 -20.66
CA GLN A 122 17.03 6.05 -21.94
C GLN A 122 17.90 6.67 -23.05
N ILE A 123 18.66 7.72 -22.74
CA ILE A 123 19.61 8.32 -23.68
C ILE A 123 20.68 7.30 -24.06
N ILE A 124 21.32 6.66 -23.07
CA ILE A 124 22.37 5.66 -23.31
C ILE A 124 21.84 4.51 -24.20
N VAL A 125 20.65 3.99 -23.89
CA VAL A 125 20.00 2.93 -24.68
C VAL A 125 19.82 3.37 -26.14
N VAL A 126 19.31 4.59 -26.38
CA VAL A 126 19.08 5.09 -27.75
C VAL A 126 20.39 5.25 -28.51
N PHE A 127 21.45 5.79 -27.89
CA PHE A 127 22.75 5.96 -28.54
C PHE A 127 23.39 4.61 -28.89
N LEU A 128 23.44 3.68 -27.95
CA LEU A 128 24.07 2.37 -28.17
C LEU A 128 23.32 1.53 -29.20
N GLN A 129 22.00 1.55 -29.17
CA GLN A 129 21.17 0.79 -30.09
C GLN A 129 21.10 1.42 -31.49
N SER A 130 20.90 2.73 -31.56
CA SER A 130 20.55 3.41 -32.83
C SER A 130 21.76 3.92 -33.60
N ILE A 131 22.84 4.32 -32.90
CA ILE A 131 24.04 4.89 -33.53
C ILE A 131 25.14 3.83 -33.62
N PHE A 132 25.47 3.19 -32.50
CA PHE A 132 26.58 2.24 -32.44
C PHE A 132 26.19 0.80 -32.81
N ARG A 133 24.88 0.51 -32.89
CA ARG A 133 24.31 -0.83 -33.16
C ARG A 133 24.90 -1.92 -32.24
N GLN A 134 25.24 -1.53 -31.01
CA GLN A 134 25.71 -2.45 -29.97
C GLN A 134 24.49 -3.08 -29.28
N GLY A 135 24.58 -4.39 -29.00
CA GLY A 135 23.50 -5.17 -28.38
C GLY A 135 23.63 -5.35 -26.87
N GLU A 136 24.78 -4.96 -26.30
CA GLU A 136 25.11 -5.15 -24.88
C GLU A 136 25.65 -3.85 -24.29
N ILE A 137 25.35 -3.62 -23.02
CA ILE A 137 25.85 -2.50 -22.24
C ILE A 137 26.64 -3.09 -21.07
N SER A 138 27.95 -2.81 -21.05
CA SER A 138 28.83 -3.17 -19.94
C SER A 138 29.09 -1.93 -19.09
N ILE A 139 28.50 -1.89 -17.90
CA ILE A 139 28.78 -0.87 -16.90
C ILE A 139 29.78 -1.48 -15.92
N SER A 140 30.98 -0.92 -15.81
CA SER A 140 32.00 -1.39 -14.86
C SER A 140 32.40 -0.28 -13.89
N PRO A 141 31.54 0.06 -12.91
CA PRO A 141 31.94 0.96 -11.83
C PRO A 141 32.85 0.19 -10.87
N PHE A 142 34.01 0.76 -10.55
CA PHE A 142 34.94 0.23 -9.53
C PHE A 142 35.49 -1.20 -9.79
N GLY A 143 35.51 -1.67 -11.04
CA GLY A 143 36.12 -2.94 -11.42
C GLY A 143 35.20 -4.17 -11.34
N GLY A 144 33.95 -4.00 -10.92
CA GLY A 144 32.90 -5.01 -11.09
C GLY A 144 32.16 -4.78 -12.41
N GLY A 145 32.42 -5.62 -13.41
CA GLY A 145 31.71 -5.52 -14.69
C GLY A 145 30.29 -6.08 -14.58
N PHE A 146 29.27 -5.24 -14.78
CA PHE A 146 27.90 -5.63 -15.00
C PHE A 146 27.58 -5.47 -16.49
N THR A 147 27.45 -6.60 -17.19
CA THR A 147 27.16 -6.63 -18.63
C THR A 147 25.81 -7.28 -18.84
N GLU A 148 24.87 -6.51 -19.40
CA GLU A 148 23.56 -6.99 -19.77
C GLU A 148 23.18 -6.48 -21.17
N SER A 149 22.17 -7.12 -21.77
CA SER A 149 21.70 -6.71 -23.09
C SER A 149 21.07 -5.32 -23.06
N VAL A 150 21.11 -4.59 -24.18
CA VAL A 150 20.37 -3.33 -24.34
C VAL A 150 18.87 -3.52 -24.12
N GLY A 151 18.35 -4.71 -24.48
CA GLY A 151 16.96 -5.09 -24.22
C GLY A 151 16.62 -5.15 -22.71
N TRP A 152 17.55 -5.64 -21.89
CA TRP A 152 17.40 -5.65 -20.43
C TRP A 152 17.25 -4.23 -19.89
N PHE A 153 18.15 -3.33 -20.29
CA PHE A 153 18.09 -1.91 -19.88
C PHE A 153 16.83 -1.24 -20.39
N SER A 154 16.41 -1.49 -21.63
CA SER A 154 15.17 -0.96 -22.19
C SER A 154 13.93 -1.44 -21.44
N GLU A 155 13.88 -2.71 -21.02
CA GLU A 155 12.78 -3.22 -20.20
C GLU A 155 12.83 -2.70 -18.76
N SER A 156 14.03 -2.48 -18.20
CA SER A 156 14.20 -1.92 -16.85
C SER A 156 13.68 -0.49 -16.72
N LEU A 157 13.64 0.28 -17.80
CA LEU A 157 13.02 1.61 -17.83
C LEU A 157 11.53 1.57 -17.43
N LYS A 158 10.82 0.47 -17.74
CA LYS A 158 9.42 0.30 -17.29
C LYS A 158 9.34 0.14 -15.78
N PHE A 159 10.34 -0.52 -15.18
CA PHE A 159 10.42 -0.67 -13.73
C PHE A 159 10.73 0.65 -13.06
N GLU A 160 11.69 1.41 -13.57
CA GLU A 160 12.03 2.75 -13.05
C GLU A 160 10.85 3.71 -13.16
N ASN A 161 10.14 3.70 -14.29
CA ASN A 161 8.92 4.47 -14.46
C ASN A 161 7.85 4.08 -13.43
N ALA A 162 7.60 2.78 -13.26
CA ALA A 162 6.67 2.29 -12.25
C ALA A 162 7.10 2.73 -10.85
N LEU A 163 8.40 2.67 -10.55
CA LEU A 163 8.98 3.07 -9.25
C LEU A 163 8.68 4.52 -8.94
N VAL A 164 8.93 5.43 -9.89
CA VAL A 164 8.63 6.86 -9.73
C VAL A 164 7.14 7.06 -9.47
N VAL A 165 6.26 6.46 -10.29
CA VAL A 165 4.81 6.62 -10.13
C VAL A 165 4.32 6.07 -8.78
N ALA A 166 4.79 4.87 -8.41
CA ALA A 166 4.35 4.17 -7.22
C ALA A 166 4.81 4.85 -5.92
N LEU A 167 6.03 5.37 -5.90
CA LEU A 167 6.61 5.99 -4.70
C LEU A 167 6.29 7.49 -4.59
N CYS A 168 6.03 8.18 -5.71
CA CYS A 168 5.66 9.60 -5.69
C CYS A 168 4.15 9.85 -5.53
N VAL A 169 3.30 8.82 -5.46
CA VAL A 169 1.84 9.01 -5.37
C VAL A 169 1.42 9.88 -4.17
N SER A 170 1.94 9.59 -2.99
CA SER A 170 1.62 10.33 -1.76
C SER A 170 2.26 11.71 -1.77
N TYR A 171 3.45 11.84 -2.35
CA TYR A 171 4.13 13.11 -2.53
C TYR A 171 3.31 14.04 -3.43
N ALA A 172 2.91 13.60 -4.62
CA ALA A 172 2.08 14.38 -5.53
C ALA A 172 0.74 14.80 -4.89
N PHE A 173 0.19 13.95 -4.03
CA PHE A 173 -1.01 14.28 -3.25
C PHE A 173 -0.74 15.41 -2.25
N VAL A 174 0.33 15.33 -1.46
CA VAL A 174 0.73 16.37 -0.48
C VAL A 174 1.04 17.70 -1.16
N GLN A 175 1.72 17.66 -2.31
CA GLN A 175 2.02 18.85 -3.11
C GLN A 175 0.77 19.48 -3.74
N GLY A 176 -0.32 18.72 -3.86
CA GLY A 176 -1.56 19.20 -4.46
C GLY A 176 -1.54 19.21 -5.99
N SER A 177 -0.65 18.44 -6.62
CA SER A 177 -0.49 18.37 -8.08
C SER A 177 -1.57 17.54 -8.79
N HIS A 178 -2.65 17.18 -8.09
CA HIS A 178 -3.75 16.41 -8.66
C HIS A 178 -4.83 17.36 -9.19
N VAL A 179 -5.34 17.05 -10.38
CA VAL A 179 -6.48 17.78 -10.94
C VAL A 179 -7.73 17.40 -10.15
N ARG A 180 -8.31 18.37 -9.46
CA ARG A 180 -9.59 18.21 -8.74
C ARG A 180 -10.72 18.73 -9.61
N VAL A 181 -11.72 17.89 -9.87
CA VAL A 181 -12.94 18.30 -10.57
C VAL A 181 -13.92 18.87 -9.53
N ASP A 182 -13.68 20.13 -9.14
CA ASP A 182 -14.29 20.76 -7.97
C ASP A 182 -15.66 21.44 -8.23
N LEU A 183 -16.58 20.78 -8.94
CA LEU A 183 -17.89 21.38 -9.26
C LEU A 183 -18.74 21.67 -8.01
N ILE A 184 -18.72 20.76 -7.02
CA ILE A 184 -19.47 20.91 -5.75
C ILE A 184 -18.59 21.58 -4.68
N TYR A 185 -17.28 21.37 -4.75
CA TYR A 185 -16.33 21.85 -3.75
C TYR A 185 -16.14 23.37 -3.78
N ALA A 186 -16.22 24.01 -4.95
CA ALA A 186 -16.02 25.46 -5.09
C ALA A 186 -17.00 26.31 -4.25
N GLY A 187 -18.25 25.88 -4.11
CA GLY A 187 -19.32 26.66 -3.47
C GLY A 187 -19.53 26.41 -1.97
N VAL A 188 -18.83 25.45 -1.36
CA VAL A 188 -19.08 25.04 0.04
C VAL A 188 -18.14 25.70 1.05
N LYS A 189 -18.63 25.89 2.29
CA LYS A 189 -17.88 26.49 3.41
C LYS A 189 -16.70 25.59 3.83
N HIS A 190 -15.65 26.17 4.43
CA HIS A 190 -14.44 25.45 4.89
C HIS A 190 -14.75 24.20 5.70
N ARG A 191 -15.65 24.29 6.69
CA ARG A 191 -16.05 23.13 7.50
C ARG A 191 -16.69 22.01 6.69
N THR A 192 -17.51 22.35 5.70
CA THR A 192 -18.15 21.36 4.82
C THR A 192 -17.10 20.70 3.93
N LYS A 193 -16.13 21.47 3.40
CA LYS A 193 -15.00 20.93 2.64
C LYS A 193 -14.23 19.87 3.43
N ARG A 194 -13.83 20.19 4.65
CA ARG A 194 -13.10 19.24 5.52
C ARG A 194 -13.93 18.02 5.92
N ALA A 195 -15.24 18.18 6.10
CA ALA A 195 -16.12 17.04 6.33
C ALA A 195 -16.18 16.10 5.11
N ILE A 196 -16.24 16.65 3.90
CA ILE A 196 -16.19 15.87 2.65
C ILE A 196 -14.83 15.17 2.53
N ASP A 197 -13.72 15.86 2.81
CA ASP A 197 -12.36 15.29 2.77
C ASP A 197 -12.19 14.12 3.75
N MET A 198 -12.69 14.28 4.99
CA MET A 198 -12.69 13.22 6.01
C MET A 198 -13.53 12.03 5.57
N PHE A 199 -14.73 12.27 5.03
CA PHE A 199 -15.61 11.21 4.53
C PHE A 199 -14.97 10.48 3.35
N GLY A 200 -14.39 11.23 2.41
CA GLY A 200 -13.72 10.72 1.22
C GLY A 200 -12.57 9.78 1.57
N SER A 201 -11.71 10.23 2.48
CA SER A 201 -10.56 9.43 2.95
C SER A 201 -10.99 8.17 3.71
N LEU A 202 -11.95 8.28 4.63
CA LEU A 202 -12.35 7.17 5.49
C LEU A 202 -13.20 6.11 4.79
N PHE A 203 -14.11 6.50 3.89
CA PHE A 203 -15.08 5.58 3.28
C PHE A 203 -14.71 5.13 1.87
N PHE A 204 -13.88 5.88 1.13
CA PHE A 204 -13.48 5.50 -0.21
C PHE A 204 -11.99 5.18 -0.31
N MET A 205 -11.11 6.08 0.14
CA MET A 205 -9.67 5.89 -0.05
C MET A 205 -9.11 4.73 0.81
N LEU A 206 -9.39 4.74 2.12
CA LEU A 206 -8.86 3.74 3.05
C LEU A 206 -9.42 2.32 2.79
N PRO A 207 -10.75 2.10 2.61
CA PRO A 207 -11.28 0.75 2.43
C PRO A 207 -10.84 0.12 1.11
N VAL A 208 -10.80 0.90 0.02
CA VAL A 208 -10.32 0.40 -1.27
C VAL A 208 -8.83 0.05 -1.20
N ALA A 209 -8.01 0.87 -0.55
CA ALA A 209 -6.58 0.59 -0.39
C ALA A 209 -6.31 -0.65 0.47
N LEU A 210 -7.01 -0.81 1.60
CA LEU A 210 -6.90 -1.98 2.47
C LEU A 210 -7.38 -3.27 1.79
N LEU A 211 -8.50 -3.22 1.07
CA LEU A 211 -8.99 -4.37 0.32
C LEU A 211 -7.99 -4.75 -0.79
N THR A 212 -7.47 -3.76 -1.52
CA THR A 212 -6.45 -4.00 -2.55
C THR A 212 -5.17 -4.58 -1.96
N TRP A 213 -4.74 -4.12 -0.78
CA TRP A 213 -3.60 -4.69 -0.05
C TRP A 213 -3.77 -6.18 0.22
N MET A 214 -4.94 -6.60 0.73
CA MET A 214 -5.19 -8.01 1.03
C MET A 214 -4.98 -8.90 -0.20
N TYR A 215 -5.48 -8.49 -1.37
CA TYR A 215 -5.28 -9.25 -2.61
C TYR A 215 -3.85 -9.11 -3.17
N ALA A 216 -3.27 -7.91 -3.13
CA ALA A 216 -1.93 -7.63 -3.61
C ALA A 216 -0.86 -8.44 -2.84
N TRP A 217 -1.07 -8.66 -1.55
CA TRP A 217 -0.18 -9.48 -0.72
C TRP A 217 -0.08 -10.92 -1.23
N PHE A 218 -1.21 -11.61 -1.42
CA PHE A 218 -1.20 -12.96 -1.97
C PHE A 218 -0.75 -12.98 -3.43
N PHE A 219 -1.02 -11.90 -4.18
CA PHE A 219 -0.49 -11.72 -5.52
C PHE A 219 1.03 -11.63 -5.54
N LEU A 220 1.70 -10.98 -4.57
CA LEU A 220 3.16 -11.04 -4.47
C LEU A 220 3.62 -12.49 -4.21
N TRP A 221 3.11 -13.09 -3.14
CA TRP A 221 3.62 -14.37 -2.65
C TRP A 221 3.41 -15.54 -3.62
N ARG A 222 2.29 -15.58 -4.36
CA ARG A 222 2.06 -16.66 -5.33
C ARG A 222 3.09 -16.74 -6.48
N HIS A 223 3.94 -15.73 -6.63
CA HIS A 223 5.04 -15.69 -7.60
C HIS A 223 6.43 -15.70 -6.96
N LEU A 224 6.51 -15.78 -5.63
CA LEU A 224 7.75 -15.98 -4.89
C LEU A 224 7.89 -17.45 -4.44
N ILE A 225 6.76 -18.13 -4.20
CA ILE A 225 6.72 -19.48 -3.66
C ILE A 225 5.81 -20.40 -4.48
N THR A 226 6.13 -21.69 -4.45
CA THR A 226 5.30 -22.79 -4.98
C THR A 226 5.04 -23.81 -3.87
N PRO A 227 3.84 -24.38 -3.72
CA PRO A 227 2.63 -24.19 -4.53
C PRO A 227 1.99 -22.81 -4.36
N LYS A 228 1.21 -22.37 -5.37
CA LYS A 228 0.57 -21.04 -5.38
C LYS A 228 -0.38 -20.87 -4.19
N VAL A 229 -0.30 -19.71 -3.56
CA VAL A 229 -1.17 -19.27 -2.46
C VAL A 229 -2.28 -18.37 -2.99
N SER A 230 -3.44 -18.42 -2.34
CA SER A 230 -4.61 -17.60 -2.70
C SER A 230 -5.21 -16.97 -1.44
N ALA A 231 -5.87 -15.83 -1.60
CA ALA A 231 -6.60 -15.15 -0.51
C ALA A 231 -7.72 -16.01 0.09
N SER A 232 -8.19 -17.03 -0.63
CA SER A 232 -9.25 -17.94 -0.17
C SER A 232 -8.71 -19.21 0.52
N ASP A 233 -7.39 -19.34 0.69
CA ASP A 233 -6.80 -20.49 1.39
C ASP A 233 -6.93 -20.30 2.91
N ALA A 234 -7.55 -21.28 3.58
CA ALA A 234 -7.55 -21.33 5.05
C ALA A 234 -6.16 -21.66 5.59
N LEU A 235 -5.86 -21.21 6.81
CA LEU A 235 -4.57 -21.41 7.46
C LEU A 235 -4.14 -22.89 7.47
N ASP A 236 -5.03 -23.81 7.80
CA ASP A 236 -4.72 -25.26 7.82
C ASP A 236 -4.30 -25.78 6.44
N ARG A 237 -4.95 -25.30 5.38
CA ARG A 237 -4.55 -25.63 4.00
C ARG A 237 -3.17 -25.06 3.66
N MET A 238 -2.86 -23.87 4.14
CA MET A 238 -1.52 -23.30 3.99
C MET A 238 -0.48 -24.12 4.76
N LEU A 239 -0.74 -24.48 6.01
CA LEU A 239 0.18 -25.31 6.79
C LEU A 239 0.41 -26.70 6.17
N MET A 240 -0.61 -27.30 5.55
CA MET A 240 -0.42 -28.53 4.77
C MET A 240 0.52 -28.32 3.57
N LYS A 241 0.45 -27.15 2.90
CA LYS A 241 1.36 -26.77 1.80
C LYS A 241 2.79 -26.52 2.29
N ALA A 242 3.01 -26.22 3.58
CA ALA A 242 4.34 -25.92 4.13
C ALA A 242 5.34 -27.05 3.89
N ARG A 243 4.89 -28.31 3.95
CA ARG A 243 5.75 -29.50 3.73
C ARG A 243 6.40 -29.51 2.35
N ILE A 244 5.72 -28.96 1.35
CA ILE A 244 6.14 -28.98 -0.05
C ILE A 244 6.54 -27.60 -0.58
N VAL A 245 6.51 -26.55 0.26
CA VAL A 245 6.81 -25.20 -0.20
C VAL A 245 8.28 -25.07 -0.63
N LYS A 246 8.48 -24.38 -1.75
CA LYS A 246 9.78 -24.05 -2.33
C LYS A 246 9.78 -22.61 -2.81
N TRP A 247 10.91 -21.93 -2.63
CA TRP A 247 11.17 -20.66 -3.29
C TRP A 247 11.21 -20.87 -4.80
N ASN A 248 10.42 -20.10 -5.53
CA ASN A 248 10.36 -20.09 -6.97
C ASN A 248 10.07 -18.65 -7.40
N VAL A 249 11.08 -17.79 -7.26
CA VAL A 249 10.97 -16.37 -7.57
C VAL A 249 10.87 -16.22 -9.09
N GLU A 250 9.73 -15.73 -9.55
CA GLU A 250 9.55 -15.38 -10.96
C GLU A 250 10.37 -14.12 -11.29
N THR A 251 11.55 -14.35 -11.85
CA THR A 251 12.50 -13.31 -12.24
C THR A 251 12.30 -12.84 -13.68
N VAL A 252 11.91 -13.75 -14.58
CA VAL A 252 11.98 -13.53 -16.03
C VAL A 252 10.81 -12.66 -16.54
N SER A 253 11.13 -11.71 -17.41
CA SER A 253 10.19 -10.90 -18.19
C SER A 253 9.63 -11.69 -19.40
N PHE A 254 8.93 -11.01 -20.30
CA PHE A 254 8.37 -11.58 -21.54
C PHE A 254 9.45 -12.05 -22.54
N SER A 255 10.69 -11.57 -22.40
CA SER A 255 11.80 -11.90 -23.28
C SER A 255 12.92 -12.63 -22.51
N ALA A 256 13.64 -13.52 -23.21
CA ALA A 256 14.68 -14.35 -22.60
C ALA A 256 15.89 -13.56 -22.08
N ASN A 257 16.17 -12.40 -22.67
CA ASN A 257 17.22 -11.46 -22.26
C ASN A 257 16.66 -10.20 -21.58
N GLY A 258 15.39 -10.25 -21.17
CA GLY A 258 14.67 -9.14 -20.59
C GLY A 258 14.98 -8.91 -19.11
N PHE A 259 14.38 -7.87 -18.55
CA PHE A 259 14.61 -7.49 -17.16
C PHE A 259 14.29 -8.65 -16.20
N ASN A 260 15.28 -9.10 -15.44
CA ASN A 260 15.20 -10.28 -14.57
C ASN A 260 14.74 -9.97 -13.13
N GLY A 261 14.27 -8.75 -12.88
CA GLY A 261 13.77 -8.29 -11.58
C GLY A 261 12.25 -8.22 -11.48
N TYR A 262 11.48 -9.02 -12.23
CA TYR A 262 10.04 -8.79 -12.37
C TYR A 262 9.24 -8.85 -11.06
N PHE A 263 9.68 -9.65 -10.08
CA PHE A 263 9.08 -9.68 -8.74
C PHE A 263 9.10 -8.32 -8.02
N LEU A 264 10.04 -7.42 -8.36
CA LEU A 264 10.13 -6.09 -7.77
C LEU A 264 8.90 -5.23 -8.07
N PHE A 265 8.23 -5.40 -9.22
CA PHE A 265 6.97 -4.71 -9.51
C PHE A 265 5.87 -5.06 -8.48
N LYS A 266 5.86 -6.30 -8.00
CA LYS A 266 4.87 -6.78 -7.02
C LYS A 266 5.18 -6.24 -5.62
N ILE A 267 6.46 -6.11 -5.27
CA ILE A 267 6.89 -5.42 -4.04
C ILE A 267 6.51 -3.94 -4.12
N LEU A 268 6.77 -3.31 -5.25
CA LEU A 268 6.46 -1.91 -5.48
C LEU A 268 4.96 -1.62 -5.39
N MET A 269 4.11 -2.54 -5.86
CA MET A 269 2.66 -2.47 -5.68
C MET A 269 2.26 -2.40 -4.20
N LEU A 270 2.90 -3.19 -3.34
CA LEU A 270 2.68 -3.08 -1.89
C LEU A 270 3.20 -1.76 -1.34
N CYS A 271 4.39 -1.31 -1.75
CA CYS A 271 4.90 0.01 -1.34
C CYS A 271 3.93 1.14 -1.69
N PHE A 272 3.39 1.13 -2.91
CA PHE A 272 2.34 2.06 -3.35
C PHE A 272 1.12 2.03 -2.43
N LEU A 273 0.59 0.83 -2.16
CA LEU A 273 -0.59 0.68 -1.29
C LEU A 273 -0.33 1.13 0.14
N SER A 274 0.86 0.83 0.70
CA SER A 274 1.29 1.35 2.00
C SER A 274 1.26 2.88 2.03
N LEU A 275 1.85 3.53 1.01
CA LEU A 275 1.87 4.99 0.92
C LEU A 275 0.46 5.59 0.78
N VAL A 276 -0.42 4.96 0.00
CA VAL A 276 -1.82 5.38 -0.13
C VAL A 276 -2.57 5.24 1.20
N ILE A 277 -2.38 4.14 1.94
CA ILE A 277 -3.00 3.94 3.26
C ILE A 277 -2.52 5.01 4.25
N LEU A 278 -1.21 5.25 4.32
CA LEU A 278 -0.63 6.29 5.18
C LEU A 278 -1.13 7.68 4.79
N GLN A 279 -1.22 7.97 3.49
CA GLN A 279 -1.74 9.23 2.97
C GLN A 279 -3.22 9.44 3.31
N ALA A 280 -4.04 8.39 3.22
CA ALA A 280 -5.45 8.45 3.60
C ALA A 280 -5.62 8.84 5.08
N LEU A 281 -4.80 8.24 5.97
CA LEU A 281 -4.78 8.59 7.39
C LEU A 281 -4.28 10.01 7.63
N ALA A 282 -3.18 10.41 6.99
CA ALA A 282 -2.65 11.77 7.11
C ALA A 282 -3.67 12.82 6.68
N PHE A 283 -4.32 12.59 5.54
CA PHE A 283 -5.33 13.49 4.99
C PHE A 283 -6.59 13.56 5.87
N PHE A 284 -7.04 12.43 6.43
CA PHE A 284 -8.13 12.39 7.40
C PHE A 284 -7.80 13.21 8.65
N TYR A 285 -6.65 12.96 9.28
CA TYR A 285 -6.26 13.64 10.51
C TYR A 285 -5.99 15.13 10.32
N ARG A 286 -5.39 15.53 9.19
CA ARG A 286 -5.26 16.95 8.83
C ARG A 286 -6.63 17.59 8.68
N SER A 287 -7.53 16.98 7.88
CA SER A 287 -8.87 17.53 7.66
C SER A 287 -9.67 17.65 8.95
N PHE A 288 -9.50 16.70 9.89
CA PHE A 288 -10.10 16.78 11.22
C PHE A 288 -9.54 17.96 12.03
N LEU A 289 -8.23 18.14 12.08
CA LEU A 289 -7.60 19.27 12.79
C LEU A 289 -8.03 20.61 12.19
N GLU A 290 -8.05 20.72 10.86
CA GLU A 290 -8.50 21.93 10.15
C GLU A 290 -10.00 22.23 10.35
N PHE A 291 -10.81 21.19 10.54
CA PHE A 291 -12.23 21.31 10.86
C PHE A 291 -12.46 21.85 12.29
N VAL A 292 -11.67 21.37 13.25
CA VAL A 292 -11.77 21.71 14.68
C VAL A 292 -11.17 23.09 14.98
N GLU A 293 -9.96 23.38 14.49
CA GLU A 293 -9.25 24.65 14.73
C GLU A 293 -9.76 25.80 13.84
N GLY A 294 -10.41 25.50 12.71
CA GLY A 294 -11.01 26.49 11.83
C GLY A 294 -10.10 26.95 10.69
N GLU A 295 -10.48 28.03 10.00
CA GLU A 295 -9.83 28.48 8.75
C GLU A 295 -8.37 28.92 8.95
N GLU A 296 -8.02 29.45 10.13
CA GLU A 296 -6.64 29.87 10.45
C GLU A 296 -5.63 28.70 10.47
N SER A 297 -6.12 27.47 10.63
CA SER A 297 -5.27 26.27 10.64
C SER A 297 -5.08 25.63 9.26
N ALA A 298 -5.75 26.16 8.23
CA ALA A 298 -5.64 25.63 6.87
C ALA A 298 -4.20 25.70 6.36
N GLY A 299 -3.64 24.56 5.92
CA GLY A 299 -2.29 24.50 5.39
C GLY A 299 -1.17 24.64 6.44
N LYS A 300 -1.50 24.61 7.73
CA LYS A 300 -0.51 24.68 8.82
C LYS A 300 0.49 23.52 8.74
N TYR A 301 1.78 23.85 8.84
CA TYR A 301 2.92 22.92 8.75
C TYR A 301 3.04 22.14 7.43
N LEU A 302 2.36 22.58 6.38
CA LEU A 302 2.45 21.94 5.07
C LEU A 302 3.83 22.21 4.45
N ASP A 303 4.55 21.14 4.12
CA ASP A 303 5.84 21.19 3.42
C ASP A 303 5.59 21.03 1.91
N LYS A 304 5.48 22.18 1.22
CA LYS A 304 5.37 22.26 -0.24
C LYS A 304 6.71 22.60 -0.87
N ASP A 305 7.03 21.88 -1.93
CA ASP A 305 8.14 22.24 -2.82
C ASP A 305 7.66 23.36 -3.74
N THR A 306 8.37 24.49 -3.72
CA THR A 306 8.13 25.63 -4.60
C THR A 306 9.19 25.69 -5.68
N LEU A 307 8.83 26.17 -6.87
CA LEU A 307 9.79 26.37 -7.97
C LEU A 307 10.71 27.60 -7.76
N GLY A 308 10.45 28.42 -6.73
CA GLY A 308 11.17 29.65 -6.39
C GLY A 308 10.32 30.90 -6.60
N GLU A 309 10.76 32.04 -6.04
CA GLU A 309 10.05 33.32 -6.17
C GLU A 309 9.91 33.71 -7.66
N GLY A 310 8.67 33.80 -8.15
CA GLY A 310 8.33 34.24 -9.52
C GLY A 310 7.65 33.21 -10.41
N GLU A 311 7.76 31.90 -10.09
CA GLU A 311 7.09 30.82 -10.84
C GLU A 311 5.78 30.35 -10.19
N GLU A 312 5.38 30.93 -9.05
CA GLU A 312 4.09 30.68 -8.36
C GLU A 312 2.86 30.95 -9.24
N THR A 313 3.02 31.77 -10.30
CA THR A 313 1.98 32.04 -11.30
C THR A 313 1.65 30.82 -12.17
N PHE A 314 2.55 29.84 -12.25
CA PHE A 314 2.32 28.56 -12.93
C PHE A 314 1.85 27.45 -11.98
N GLU A 315 1.89 27.66 -10.66
CA GLU A 315 1.50 26.67 -9.64
C GLU A 315 -0.04 26.52 -9.48
N GLY A 316 -0.85 27.29 -10.22
CA GLY A 316 -2.32 27.31 -10.07
C GLY A 316 -3.13 27.60 -11.33
N THR A 317 -2.58 27.46 -12.53
CA THR A 317 -3.31 27.71 -13.80
C THR A 317 -3.78 26.42 -14.48
N TYR A 318 -4.52 25.55 -13.76
CA TYR A 318 -5.40 24.54 -14.37
C TYR A 318 -6.64 24.27 -13.51
#